data_AF-A0A3D1Y5Z0-F1
#
_entry.id   AF-A0A3D1Y5Z0-F1
#
_cell.length_a   1.000
_cell.length_b   1.000
_cell.length_c   1.000
_cell.angle_alpha   90.00
_cell.angle_beta   90.00
_cell.angle_gamma   90.00
#
_symmetry.space_group_name_H-M   'P 1'
#
loop_
_entity.id
_entity.type
_entity.pdbx_description
1 polymer ?
#
loop_
_entity_poly.entity_id
_entity_poly.type
_entity_poly.pdbx_seq_one_letter_code
_entity_poly.pdbx_strand_id
1 'polypeptide(L)'
;MKKQAFNPYLPSWEYIPDGEPYVFGDRVYIYGSHDFYNGYVFCMGDYVCWSAPVDDLGNWRYEGVIYPKTSDPLNRDGKMCLYAPDVTVGPDGRYYLYYVLDHVSIVSVAVCDTPAGTYEFYGYVHYEDGTRLGEKPGDEPQFDPGVLTEGEDTYLYTGFCARGDKSRTGAMVTVLGPDMLTIKKAPQRVAPGCEYSAGTGFEGHEFFEAPSIRKRDNTYYFIYSSIVMHELCYAVSDHPTGGFVYGGVIVSNCDLHIDSYKPADMPAAYGANNHGSMVQIGEDWYIFYHRHTNNTWYSRQGCAEKLTIREDGSIEQAEITSCGLNGGPLKGKGEYPAYLACNLFTDVPSVYVGKSNVPRVMQDGRDGDEEPGYIANFTESATAGFKYFLCEDIHEISIWVRGYGNGFFEVKTSWNGEVLAKLPVQNTNVWEKYTAPVSIPDGVQAIYLTYRGDGAPSLRSFELA
;
A
#
# COMPACT_ATOMS: atom_id res chain seq x y z
N MET A 1 -8.77 -15.07 -22.87
CA MET A 1 -7.80 -15.23 -21.76
C MET A 1 -8.13 -14.15 -20.74
N LYS A 2 -8.11 -14.50 -19.45
CA LYS A 2 -8.30 -13.54 -18.35
C LYS A 2 -7.12 -12.55 -18.34
N LYS A 3 -7.38 -11.29 -18.03
CA LYS A 3 -6.31 -10.27 -17.88
C LYS A 3 -5.50 -10.61 -16.63
N GLN A 4 -4.17 -10.58 -16.74
CA GLN A 4 -3.30 -10.76 -15.57
C GLN A 4 -3.42 -9.55 -14.64
N ALA A 5 -3.41 -9.81 -13.33
CA ALA A 5 -3.25 -8.75 -12.34
C ALA A 5 -1.75 -8.52 -12.08
N PHE A 6 -1.40 -7.36 -11.56
CA PHE A 6 -0.03 -6.98 -11.27
C PHE A 6 0.04 -6.16 -9.97
N ASN A 7 1.25 -5.90 -9.48
CA ASN A 7 1.52 -4.77 -8.60
C ASN A 7 2.26 -3.66 -9.36
N PRO A 8 1.80 -2.39 -9.27
CA PRO A 8 0.63 -1.93 -8.52
C PRO A 8 -0.66 -2.47 -9.17
N TYR A 9 -1.72 -2.65 -8.36
CA TYR A 9 -2.97 -3.28 -8.85
C TYR A 9 -3.85 -2.31 -9.66
N LEU A 10 -3.67 -1.01 -9.47
CA LEU A 10 -4.28 0.05 -10.29
C LEU A 10 -3.35 0.45 -11.45
N PRO A 11 -3.86 1.20 -12.45
CA PRO A 11 -3.01 1.78 -13.49
C PRO A 11 -1.83 2.57 -12.89
N SER A 12 -0.69 2.59 -13.60
CA SER A 12 0.56 3.17 -13.06
C SER A 12 0.54 4.68 -12.88
N TRP A 13 -0.51 5.36 -13.34
CA TRP A 13 -0.72 6.80 -13.18
C TRP A 13 -1.72 7.13 -12.06
N GLU A 14 -2.23 6.10 -11.37
CA GLU A 14 -3.19 6.25 -10.29
C GLU A 14 -2.50 6.11 -8.92
N TYR A 15 -2.81 7.01 -8.01
CA TYR A 15 -2.08 7.21 -6.74
C TYR A 15 -3.04 7.18 -5.55
N ILE A 16 -3.57 5.99 -5.28
CA ILE A 16 -4.48 5.71 -4.15
C ILE A 16 -3.75 4.92 -3.06
N PRO A 17 -3.05 5.59 -2.13
CA PRO A 17 -2.47 4.97 -0.95
C PRO A 17 -3.48 4.84 0.18
N ASP A 18 -3.02 4.33 1.32
CA ASP A 18 -3.86 4.14 2.50
C ASP A 18 -5.08 3.28 2.16
N GLY A 19 -4.84 2.23 1.36
CA GLY A 19 -5.87 1.43 0.72
C GLY A 19 -6.56 0.48 1.70
N GLU A 20 -7.84 0.74 1.94
CA GLU A 20 -8.78 -0.07 2.71
C GLU A 20 -9.66 -0.93 1.78
N PRO A 21 -9.41 -2.24 1.68
CA PRO A 21 -10.12 -3.13 0.78
C PRO A 21 -11.35 -3.75 1.44
N TYR A 22 -12.46 -3.82 0.71
CA TYR A 22 -13.70 -4.49 1.12
C TYR A 22 -14.33 -5.28 -0.01
N VAL A 23 -14.90 -6.44 0.31
CA VAL A 23 -15.75 -7.18 -0.62
C VAL A 23 -17.20 -6.85 -0.34
N PHE A 24 -17.86 -6.20 -1.29
CA PHE A 24 -19.29 -5.90 -1.23
C PHE A 24 -19.98 -6.52 -2.44
N GLY A 25 -20.85 -7.51 -2.19
CA GLY A 25 -21.45 -8.29 -3.27
C GLY A 25 -20.42 -9.14 -4.00
N ASP A 26 -20.33 -8.96 -5.32
CA ASP A 26 -19.45 -9.70 -6.23
C ASP A 26 -18.17 -8.93 -6.61
N ARG A 27 -17.85 -7.85 -5.88
CA ARG A 27 -16.71 -6.99 -6.18
C ARG A 27 -15.88 -6.68 -4.95
N VAL A 28 -14.57 -6.57 -5.16
CA VAL A 28 -13.65 -5.91 -4.23
C VAL A 28 -13.59 -4.42 -4.56
N TYR A 29 -13.71 -3.58 -3.55
CA TYR A 29 -13.58 -2.12 -3.62
C TYR A 29 -12.34 -1.70 -2.85
N ILE A 30 -11.70 -0.63 -3.30
CA ILE A 30 -10.63 0.05 -2.57
C ILE A 30 -11.05 1.48 -2.24
N TYR A 31 -10.93 1.83 -0.97
CA TYR A 31 -11.09 3.18 -0.44
C TYR A 31 -9.71 3.62 0.03
N GLY A 32 -9.32 4.85 -0.25
CA GLY A 32 -8.01 5.32 0.16
C GLY A 32 -7.88 6.81 -0.01
N SER A 33 -6.77 7.34 0.50
CA SER A 33 -6.33 8.69 0.18
C SER A 33 -6.06 8.84 -1.31
N HIS A 34 -5.88 10.07 -1.78
CA HIS A 34 -5.56 10.34 -3.18
C HIS A 34 -4.37 11.30 -3.27
N ASP A 35 -3.19 10.75 -3.53
CA ASP A 35 -1.97 11.51 -3.78
C ASP A 35 -1.97 12.06 -5.22
N PHE A 36 -1.12 13.05 -5.49
CA PHE A 36 -0.80 13.45 -6.87
C PHE A 36 0.60 13.00 -7.23
N TYR A 37 0.83 12.76 -8.52
CA TYR A 37 2.17 12.52 -9.03
C TYR A 37 3.08 13.71 -8.73
N ASN A 38 4.22 13.42 -8.09
CA ASN A 38 5.17 14.43 -7.65
C ASN A 38 4.53 15.50 -6.75
N GLY A 39 3.62 15.08 -5.87
CA GLY A 39 3.03 15.93 -4.86
C GLY A 39 4.05 16.52 -3.89
N TYR A 40 3.65 17.60 -3.21
CA TYR A 40 4.47 18.28 -2.20
C TYR A 40 3.96 18.07 -0.75
N VAL A 41 2.76 17.49 -0.60
CA VAL A 41 2.15 17.01 0.64
C VAL A 41 1.29 15.79 0.33
N PHE A 42 0.93 15.02 1.36
CA PHE A 42 0.08 13.83 1.25
C PHE A 42 -1.36 14.16 0.85
N CYS A 43 -2.03 13.24 0.15
CA CYS A 43 -3.49 13.13 0.05
C CYS A 43 -4.23 14.40 -0.43
N MET A 44 -3.71 15.06 -1.46
CA MET A 44 -4.23 16.36 -1.94
C MET A 44 -5.56 16.26 -2.69
N GLY A 45 -5.88 15.08 -3.25
CA GLY A 45 -7.01 14.82 -4.11
C GLY A 45 -8.34 14.61 -3.37
N ASP A 46 -9.40 14.46 -4.16
CA ASP A 46 -10.69 13.98 -3.67
C ASP A 46 -10.64 12.46 -3.47
N TYR A 47 -11.47 11.91 -2.57
CA TYR A 47 -11.60 10.45 -2.51
C TYR A 47 -12.27 9.94 -3.78
N VAL A 48 -11.60 8.98 -4.40
CA VAL A 48 -12.11 8.19 -5.51
C VAL A 48 -12.22 6.74 -5.07
N CYS A 49 -12.99 5.94 -5.80
CA CYS A 49 -13.05 4.51 -5.57
C CYS A 49 -12.72 3.75 -6.86
N TRP A 50 -12.07 2.61 -6.69
CA TRP A 50 -11.88 1.61 -7.73
C TRP A 50 -12.44 0.29 -7.25
N SER A 51 -12.91 -0.54 -8.19
CA SER A 51 -13.36 -1.88 -7.85
C SER A 51 -13.04 -2.91 -8.93
N ALA A 52 -12.89 -4.17 -8.57
CA ALA A 52 -12.72 -5.29 -9.49
C ALA A 52 -13.70 -6.43 -9.15
N PRO A 53 -14.18 -7.21 -10.14
CA PRO A 53 -14.87 -8.46 -9.84
C PRO A 53 -14.00 -9.37 -8.96
N VAL A 54 -14.58 -10.04 -7.96
CA VAL A 54 -13.83 -10.95 -7.06
C VAL A 54 -13.18 -12.11 -7.81
N ASP A 55 -13.71 -12.46 -8.98
CA ASP A 55 -13.20 -13.48 -9.88
C ASP A 55 -12.36 -12.90 -11.03
N ASP A 56 -12.08 -11.59 -11.09
CA ASP A 56 -11.27 -10.91 -12.11
C ASP A 56 -10.46 -9.71 -11.59
N LEU A 57 -9.56 -9.96 -10.65
CA LEU A 57 -8.71 -8.96 -9.97
C LEU A 57 -7.70 -8.23 -10.88
N GLY A 58 -7.59 -8.59 -12.16
CA GLY A 58 -6.82 -7.82 -13.15
C GLY A 58 -7.62 -6.68 -13.80
N ASN A 59 -8.92 -6.60 -13.54
CA ASN A 59 -9.85 -5.75 -14.27
C ASN A 59 -10.55 -4.73 -13.35
N TRP A 60 -9.75 -3.80 -12.83
CA TRP A 60 -10.22 -2.69 -12.02
C TRP A 60 -10.97 -1.64 -12.85
N ARG A 61 -12.09 -1.16 -12.30
CA ARG A 61 -12.95 -0.11 -12.83
C ARG A 61 -12.88 1.10 -11.92
N TYR A 62 -12.67 2.28 -12.51
CA TYR A 62 -12.82 3.56 -11.83
C TYR A 62 -14.31 3.82 -11.55
N GLU A 63 -14.69 3.97 -10.29
CA GLU A 63 -16.07 4.25 -9.89
C GLU A 63 -16.39 5.75 -9.87
N GLY A 64 -15.37 6.61 -10.00
CA GLY A 64 -15.52 8.05 -9.92
C GLY A 64 -15.03 8.64 -8.59
N VAL A 65 -15.17 9.95 -8.49
CA VAL A 65 -15.04 10.69 -7.23
C VAL A 65 -16.24 10.33 -6.35
N ILE A 66 -15.96 9.65 -5.23
CA ILE A 66 -16.98 9.26 -4.26
C ILE A 66 -17.21 10.33 -3.21
N TYR A 67 -16.20 11.15 -2.91
CA TYR A 67 -16.31 12.24 -1.93
C TYR A 67 -15.34 13.39 -2.24
N PRO A 68 -15.86 14.53 -2.77
CA PRO A 68 -15.06 15.73 -2.96
C PRO A 68 -14.57 16.29 -1.62
N LYS A 69 -13.31 16.74 -1.54
CA LYS A 69 -12.74 17.30 -0.30
C LYS A 69 -13.44 18.55 0.21
N THR A 70 -14.17 19.25 -0.67
CA THR A 70 -14.96 20.44 -0.37
C THR A 70 -16.36 20.12 0.17
N SER A 71 -16.76 18.85 0.18
CA SER A 71 -18.04 18.41 0.73
C SER A 71 -18.09 18.52 2.26
N ASP A 72 -16.94 18.44 2.93
CA ASP A 72 -16.86 18.65 4.38
C ASP A 72 -17.07 20.15 4.70
N PRO A 73 -18.02 20.50 5.60
CA PRO A 73 -18.26 21.88 6.00
C PRO A 73 -17.03 22.63 6.54
N LEU A 74 -16.03 21.94 7.10
CA LEU A 74 -14.78 22.53 7.57
C LEU A 74 -13.77 22.78 6.44
N ASN A 75 -13.97 22.21 5.26
CA ASN A 75 -13.06 22.31 4.12
C ASN A 75 -13.72 22.87 2.85
N ARG A 76 -14.73 23.74 2.99
CA ARG A 76 -15.41 24.37 1.84
C ARG A 76 -14.48 25.06 0.85
N ASP A 77 -13.35 25.58 1.33
CA ASP A 77 -12.33 26.24 0.50
C ASP A 77 -11.32 25.26 -0.16
N GLY A 78 -11.38 23.96 0.18
CA GLY A 78 -10.50 22.91 -0.37
C GLY A 78 -9.03 23.01 0.04
N LYS A 79 -8.76 23.63 1.19
CA LYS A 79 -7.40 23.91 1.70
C LYS A 79 -6.78 22.77 2.50
N MET A 80 -7.61 21.87 3.03
CA MET A 80 -7.20 20.70 3.80
C MET A 80 -7.15 19.46 2.90
N CYS A 81 -6.30 18.51 3.29
CA CYS A 81 -6.16 17.20 2.67
C CYS A 81 -7.11 16.19 3.32
N LEU A 82 -7.47 15.15 2.57
CA LEU A 82 -8.36 14.07 3.02
C LEU A 82 -7.55 12.82 3.36
N TYR A 83 -7.39 12.50 4.64
CA TYR A 83 -6.51 11.42 5.11
C TYR A 83 -7.25 10.11 5.39
N ALA A 84 -6.70 9.02 4.85
CA ALA A 84 -6.89 7.62 5.23
C ALA A 84 -8.34 7.25 5.59
N PRO A 85 -9.24 7.14 4.60
CA PRO A 85 -10.62 6.78 4.88
C PRO A 85 -10.75 5.27 5.13
N ASP A 86 -11.68 4.90 6.01
CA ASP A 86 -12.17 3.53 6.14
C ASP A 86 -13.70 3.50 6.10
N VAL A 87 -14.27 2.39 5.65
CA VAL A 87 -15.71 2.24 5.42
C VAL A 87 -16.28 1.04 6.18
N THR A 88 -17.50 1.19 6.68
CA THR A 88 -18.28 0.07 7.24
C THR A 88 -19.74 0.17 6.80
N VAL A 89 -20.46 -0.95 6.87
CA VAL A 89 -21.90 -1.00 6.66
C VAL A 89 -22.59 -0.84 8.01
N GLY A 90 -23.39 0.22 8.16
CA GLY A 90 -24.14 0.47 9.40
C GLY A 90 -25.31 -0.51 9.58
N PRO A 91 -25.94 -0.51 10.76
CA PRO A 91 -27.08 -1.40 11.05
C PRO A 91 -28.29 -1.17 10.12
N ASP A 92 -28.38 0.01 9.51
CA ASP A 92 -29.40 0.39 8.53
C ASP A 92 -29.07 -0.04 7.09
N GLY A 93 -27.93 -0.67 6.86
CA GLY A 93 -27.49 -1.15 5.55
C GLY A 93 -26.82 -0.10 4.66
N ARG A 94 -26.62 1.13 5.15
CA ARG A 94 -25.88 2.18 4.43
C ARG A 94 -24.38 2.08 4.69
N TYR A 95 -23.59 2.69 3.81
CA TYR A 95 -22.14 2.71 3.87
C TYR A 95 -21.66 4.01 4.50
N TYR A 96 -20.82 3.90 5.54
CA TYR A 96 -20.31 5.02 6.30
C TYR A 96 -18.80 5.10 6.16
N LEU A 97 -18.33 6.20 5.57
CA LEU A 97 -16.92 6.51 5.33
C LEU A 97 -16.41 7.41 6.47
N TYR A 98 -15.49 6.92 7.28
CA TYR A 98 -14.83 7.67 8.33
C TYR A 98 -13.52 8.22 7.80
N TYR A 99 -13.22 9.49 8.09
CA TYR A 99 -12.00 10.14 7.62
C TYR A 99 -11.57 11.30 8.53
N VAL A 100 -10.33 11.79 8.35
CA VAL A 100 -9.78 12.95 9.07
C VAL A 100 -9.23 13.98 8.08
N LEU A 101 -9.37 15.27 8.40
CA LEU A 101 -8.74 16.37 7.67
C LEU A 101 -7.40 16.76 8.33
N ASP A 102 -6.37 17.06 7.54
CA ASP A 102 -4.97 17.27 7.97
C ASP A 102 -4.69 18.42 8.95
N HIS A 103 -5.68 19.24 9.29
CA HIS A 103 -5.56 20.40 10.18
C HIS A 103 -6.53 20.38 11.37
N VAL A 104 -7.25 19.27 11.57
CA VAL A 104 -8.17 19.10 12.70
C VAL A 104 -7.94 17.75 13.36
N SER A 105 -8.28 17.66 14.64
CA SER A 105 -8.05 16.47 15.46
C SER A 105 -9.33 15.66 15.69
N ILE A 106 -10.31 15.74 14.78
CA ILE A 106 -11.64 15.13 14.91
C ILE A 106 -11.90 14.14 13.78
N VAL A 107 -12.82 13.20 13.99
CA VAL A 107 -13.26 12.25 12.96
C VAL A 107 -14.54 12.73 12.29
N SER A 108 -14.49 12.87 10.97
CA SER A 108 -15.65 13.16 10.11
C SER A 108 -16.24 11.87 9.56
N VAL A 109 -17.53 11.90 9.23
CA VAL A 109 -18.25 10.78 8.63
C VAL A 109 -19.03 11.27 7.41
N ALA A 110 -18.95 10.52 6.31
CA ALA A 110 -19.82 10.66 5.16
C ALA A 110 -20.63 9.36 4.95
N VAL A 111 -21.79 9.45 4.29
CA VAL A 111 -22.71 8.31 4.12
C VAL A 111 -23.16 8.15 2.67
N CYS A 112 -23.34 6.91 2.23
CA CYS A 112 -23.92 6.58 0.92
C CYS A 112 -24.81 5.34 1.01
N ASP A 113 -25.79 5.21 0.11
CA ASP A 113 -26.64 4.02 -0.01
C ASP A 113 -25.97 2.88 -0.79
N THR A 114 -24.84 3.14 -1.43
CA THR A 114 -24.12 2.19 -2.29
C THR A 114 -22.62 2.21 -1.98
N PRO A 115 -21.88 1.11 -2.22
CA PRO A 115 -20.47 1.02 -1.84
C PRO A 115 -19.61 2.11 -2.50
N ALA A 116 -19.86 2.43 -3.77
CA ALA A 116 -19.11 3.42 -4.53
C ALA A 116 -20.04 4.41 -5.25
N GLY A 117 -20.96 5.03 -4.50
CA GLY A 117 -21.78 6.15 -4.97
C GLY A 117 -21.18 7.50 -4.58
N THR A 118 -22.00 8.55 -4.66
CA THR A 118 -21.63 9.86 -4.10
C THR A 118 -21.96 9.85 -2.61
N TYR A 119 -20.93 9.89 -1.78
CA TYR A 119 -21.06 10.04 -0.34
C TYR A 119 -21.42 11.49 -0.02
N GLU A 120 -22.29 11.67 0.96
CA GLU A 120 -22.68 12.98 1.47
C GLU A 120 -22.14 13.15 2.89
N PHE A 121 -21.70 14.36 3.24
CA PHE A 121 -21.28 14.65 4.61
C PHE A 121 -22.42 14.31 5.59
N TYR A 122 -22.12 13.48 6.58
CA TYR A 122 -23.09 12.97 7.53
C TYR A 122 -22.96 13.62 8.90
N GLY A 123 -21.74 13.79 9.40
CA GLY A 123 -21.50 14.41 10.70
C GLY A 123 -20.07 14.25 11.21
N TYR A 124 -19.89 14.54 12.49
CA TYR A 124 -18.64 14.29 13.21
C TYR A 124 -18.91 13.32 14.35
N VAL A 125 -17.97 12.45 14.67
CA VAL A 125 -18.09 11.58 15.86
C VAL A 125 -18.12 12.45 17.12
N HIS A 126 -19.09 12.21 18.00
CA HIS A 126 -19.33 13.06 19.16
C HIS A 126 -19.82 12.31 20.40
N TYR A 127 -19.59 12.92 21.57
CA TYR A 127 -20.19 12.51 22.84
C TYR A 127 -21.69 12.86 22.88
N GLU A 128 -22.43 12.29 23.84
CA GLU A 128 -23.88 12.56 24.00
C GLU A 128 -24.23 14.05 24.17
N ASP A 129 -23.31 14.87 24.69
CA ASP A 129 -23.49 16.31 24.86
C ASP A 129 -23.19 17.13 23.58
N GLY A 130 -22.82 16.46 22.48
CA GLY A 130 -22.47 17.07 21.21
C GLY A 130 -21.01 17.52 21.08
N THR A 131 -20.19 17.36 22.13
CA THR A 131 -18.74 17.62 22.04
C THR A 131 -18.11 16.63 21.07
N ARG A 132 -17.33 17.09 20.09
CA ARG A 132 -16.70 16.21 19.10
C ARG A 132 -15.53 15.43 19.72
N LEU A 133 -15.35 14.20 19.28
CA LEU A 133 -14.20 13.38 19.66
C LEU A 133 -12.91 14.07 19.21
N GLY A 134 -11.97 14.27 20.13
CA GLY A 134 -10.73 15.03 19.92
C GLY A 134 -10.75 16.45 20.48
N GLU A 135 -11.92 16.95 20.90
CA GLU A 135 -12.06 18.30 21.50
C GLU A 135 -12.33 18.27 23.00
N LYS A 136 -12.74 17.13 23.55
CA LYS A 136 -12.98 16.99 24.99
C LYS A 136 -11.64 17.00 25.74
N PRO A 137 -11.52 17.70 26.88
CA PRO A 137 -10.30 17.64 27.69
C PRO A 137 -9.92 16.19 28.04
N GLY A 138 -8.72 15.78 27.62
CA GLY A 138 -8.20 14.44 27.81
C GLY A 138 -8.28 13.54 26.58
N ASP A 139 -9.00 13.94 25.52
CA ASP A 139 -8.95 13.24 24.24
C ASP A 139 -7.57 13.40 23.59
N GLU A 140 -7.07 12.30 23.01
CA GLU A 140 -5.90 12.34 22.12
C GLU A 140 -6.31 12.80 20.71
N PRO A 141 -5.42 13.42 19.92
CA PRO A 141 -5.75 13.83 18.57
C PRO A 141 -6.12 12.65 17.67
N GLN A 142 -7.26 12.74 17.00
CA GLN A 142 -7.75 11.69 16.11
C GLN A 142 -6.98 11.71 14.78
N PHE A 143 -6.70 10.52 14.25
CA PHE A 143 -5.94 10.30 13.02
C PHE A 143 -6.22 8.89 12.51
N ASP A 144 -6.14 8.68 11.19
CA ASP A 144 -6.27 7.40 10.47
C ASP A 144 -7.36 6.48 11.05
N PRO A 145 -8.65 6.72 10.74
CA PRO A 145 -9.71 5.85 11.22
C PRO A 145 -9.65 4.45 10.59
N GLY A 146 -9.78 3.42 11.42
CA GLY A 146 -10.15 2.06 11.03
C GLY A 146 -11.48 1.67 11.67
N VAL A 147 -12.35 0.94 10.99
CA VAL A 147 -13.73 0.71 11.44
C VAL A 147 -14.23 -0.71 11.20
N LEU A 148 -15.00 -1.23 12.17
CA LEU A 148 -15.77 -2.46 12.02
C LEU A 148 -17.12 -2.32 12.73
N THR A 149 -18.22 -2.63 12.03
CA THR A 149 -19.56 -2.68 12.62
C THR A 149 -20.01 -4.11 12.82
N GLU A 150 -20.50 -4.43 14.02
CA GLU A 150 -21.12 -5.71 14.34
C GLU A 150 -22.41 -5.49 15.14
N GLY A 151 -23.55 -5.89 14.55
CA GLY A 151 -24.86 -5.63 15.16
C GLY A 151 -25.13 -4.13 15.24
N GLU A 152 -25.34 -3.63 16.45
CA GLU A 152 -25.65 -2.20 16.72
C GLU A 152 -24.42 -1.38 17.15
N ASP A 153 -23.26 -2.03 17.28
CA ASP A 153 -22.03 -1.41 17.77
C ASP A 153 -21.03 -1.24 16.61
N THR A 154 -20.44 -0.04 16.52
CA THR A 154 -19.36 0.26 15.59
C THR A 154 -18.09 0.54 16.39
N TYR A 155 -17.02 -0.21 16.09
CA TYR A 155 -15.71 -0.07 16.70
C TYR A 155 -14.84 0.82 15.81
N LEU A 156 -14.59 2.05 16.26
CA LEU A 156 -13.75 3.02 15.58
C LEU A 156 -12.38 3.05 16.23
N TYR A 157 -11.35 2.72 15.47
CA TYR A 157 -9.95 2.73 15.87
C TYR A 157 -9.26 3.96 15.29
N THR A 158 -8.51 4.70 16.10
CA THR A 158 -7.81 5.91 15.68
C THR A 158 -6.50 6.04 16.45
N GLY A 159 -5.57 6.82 15.91
CA GLY A 159 -4.41 7.26 16.66
C GLY A 159 -3.19 7.54 15.79
N PHE A 160 -2.23 8.22 16.38
CA PHE A 160 -0.90 8.44 15.81
C PHE A 160 0.10 8.57 16.95
N CYS A 161 1.32 8.06 16.82
CA CYS A 161 2.27 7.91 17.94
C CYS A 161 3.73 8.14 17.51
N ALA A 162 4.08 9.39 17.21
CA ALA A 162 5.46 9.74 16.89
C ALA A 162 6.43 9.58 18.08
N ARG A 163 7.66 9.20 17.78
CA ARG A 163 8.74 9.06 18.76
C ARG A 163 8.96 10.38 19.53
N GLY A 164 8.95 10.29 20.86
CA GLY A 164 9.10 11.45 21.75
C GLY A 164 7.82 12.21 22.08
N ASP A 165 6.68 11.90 21.43
CA ASP A 165 5.38 12.49 21.78
C ASP A 165 4.68 11.66 22.87
N LYS A 166 4.72 12.17 24.11
CA LYS A 166 4.06 11.56 25.28
C LYS A 166 2.63 12.03 25.48
N SER A 167 2.09 12.86 24.59
CA SER A 167 0.68 13.25 24.62
C SER A 167 -0.23 12.19 23.99
N ARG A 168 0.36 11.23 23.27
CA ARG A 168 -0.36 10.17 22.55
C ARG A 168 0.11 8.81 23.04
N THR A 169 -0.82 7.97 23.45
CA THR A 169 -0.47 6.77 24.23
C THR A 169 -0.54 5.47 23.43
N GLY A 170 -1.20 5.49 22.28
CA GLY A 170 -1.31 4.33 21.40
C GLY A 170 -2.48 4.43 20.43
N ALA A 171 -2.83 3.29 19.83
CA ALA A 171 -4.09 3.15 19.12
C ALA A 171 -5.24 3.11 20.12
N MET A 172 -6.28 3.89 19.85
CA MET A 172 -7.47 4.01 20.67
C MET A 172 -8.65 3.36 19.95
N VAL A 173 -9.52 2.68 20.68
CA VAL A 173 -10.83 2.22 20.19
C VAL A 173 -11.94 2.99 20.89
N THR A 174 -12.91 3.45 20.11
CA THR A 174 -14.13 4.13 20.56
C THR A 174 -15.33 3.32 20.06
N VAL A 175 -16.34 3.09 20.90
CA VAL A 175 -17.55 2.37 20.48
C VAL A 175 -18.65 3.37 20.19
N LEU A 176 -19.18 3.33 18.98
CA LEU A 176 -20.29 4.17 18.52
C LEU A 176 -21.60 3.39 18.54
N GLY A 177 -22.71 4.11 18.71
CA GLY A 177 -24.06 3.57 18.59
C GLY A 177 -24.51 3.38 17.13
N PRO A 178 -25.76 2.93 16.94
CA PRO A 178 -26.28 2.58 15.62
C PRO A 178 -26.53 3.78 14.69
N ASP A 179 -26.44 5.00 15.22
CA ASP A 179 -26.48 6.23 14.42
C ASP A 179 -25.15 6.54 13.73
N MET A 180 -24.10 5.75 14.01
CA MET A 180 -22.75 5.83 13.44
C MET A 180 -21.97 7.09 13.86
N LEU A 181 -22.45 7.89 14.81
CA LEU A 181 -21.84 9.15 15.25
C LEU A 181 -21.66 9.24 16.76
N THR A 182 -22.64 8.76 17.52
CA THR A 182 -22.70 9.00 18.97
C THR A 182 -21.85 7.97 19.71
N ILE A 183 -20.93 8.44 20.53
CA ILE A 183 -20.07 7.61 21.38
C ILE A 183 -20.92 6.92 22.45
N LYS A 184 -20.94 5.59 22.41
CA LYS A 184 -21.50 4.69 23.42
C LYS A 184 -20.46 4.33 24.48
N LYS A 185 -19.19 4.16 24.09
CA LYS A 185 -18.06 3.97 25.03
C LYS A 185 -16.90 4.84 24.60
N ALA A 186 -16.40 5.64 25.55
CA ALA A 186 -15.29 6.55 25.37
C ALA A 186 -13.99 5.82 24.92
N PRO A 187 -13.04 6.54 24.31
CA PRO A 187 -11.80 5.97 23.82
C PRO A 187 -11.04 5.16 24.89
N GLN A 188 -10.52 3.99 24.50
CA GLN A 188 -9.59 3.21 25.31
C GLN A 188 -8.46 2.64 24.47
N ARG A 189 -7.27 2.50 25.06
CA ARG A 189 -6.09 2.06 24.32
C ARG A 189 -6.13 0.56 24.03
N VAL A 190 -5.83 0.18 22.78
CA VAL A 190 -5.77 -1.22 22.31
C VAL A 190 -4.37 -1.69 21.89
N ALA A 191 -3.52 -0.79 21.42
CA ALA A 191 -2.11 -1.08 21.13
C ALA A 191 -1.24 0.08 21.63
N PRO A 192 -0.08 -0.19 22.27
CA PRO A 192 0.75 0.87 22.84
C PRO A 192 1.59 1.60 21.79
N GLY A 193 1.71 2.91 21.94
CA GLY A 193 2.74 3.69 21.26
C GLY A 193 4.12 3.48 21.86
N CYS A 194 5.18 3.90 21.14
CA CYS A 194 6.57 3.64 21.51
C CYS A 194 7.01 4.19 22.89
N GLU A 195 6.32 5.19 23.44
CA GLU A 195 6.61 5.72 24.77
C GLU A 195 5.98 4.90 25.91
N TYR A 196 5.13 3.91 25.59
CA TYR A 196 4.30 3.14 26.54
C TYR A 196 4.34 1.62 26.36
N SER A 197 5.27 1.09 25.55
CA SER A 197 5.31 -0.32 25.16
C SER A 197 6.09 -1.26 26.09
N ALA A 198 6.79 -0.74 27.10
CA ALA A 198 7.62 -1.57 27.97
C ALA A 198 6.82 -2.68 28.68
N GLY A 199 7.21 -3.93 28.45
CA GLY A 199 6.57 -5.14 28.98
C GLY A 199 5.29 -5.57 28.24
N THR A 200 4.98 -4.99 27.08
CA THR A 200 3.72 -5.26 26.36
C THR A 200 3.85 -6.31 25.25
N GLY A 201 5.07 -6.61 24.79
CA GLY A 201 5.33 -7.49 23.65
C GLY A 201 5.33 -6.78 22.29
N PHE A 202 5.02 -5.48 22.25
CA PHE A 202 5.04 -4.66 21.04
C PHE A 202 6.41 -3.98 20.78
N GLU A 203 7.40 -4.17 21.65
CA GLU A 203 8.66 -3.46 21.60
C GLU A 203 9.40 -3.62 20.26
N GLY A 204 9.80 -2.50 19.66
CA GLY A 204 10.44 -2.45 18.34
C GLY A 204 9.46 -2.39 17.16
N HIS A 205 8.19 -2.74 17.40
CA HIS A 205 7.10 -2.76 16.42
C HIS A 205 5.86 -2.05 16.99
N GLU A 206 6.07 -1.02 17.81
CA GLU A 206 4.97 -0.30 18.47
C GLU A 206 4.07 0.42 17.49
N PHE A 207 2.84 0.69 17.91
CA PHE A 207 1.89 1.44 17.09
C PHE A 207 2.44 2.83 16.73
N PHE A 208 2.38 3.17 15.45
CA PHE A 208 2.66 4.50 14.93
C PHE A 208 1.41 5.14 14.32
N GLU A 209 0.76 4.50 13.34
CA GLU A 209 -0.43 5.02 12.65
C GLU A 209 -1.21 3.90 11.93
N ALA A 210 -2.15 4.25 11.06
CA ALA A 210 -2.87 3.32 10.17
C ALA A 210 -3.59 2.14 10.86
N PRO A 211 -4.36 2.34 11.96
CA PRO A 211 -5.12 1.26 12.55
C PRO A 211 -6.17 0.75 11.57
N SER A 212 -6.24 -0.56 11.39
CA SER A 212 -7.29 -1.23 10.64
C SER A 212 -7.68 -2.52 11.34
N ILE A 213 -8.91 -2.98 11.13
CA ILE A 213 -9.47 -4.11 11.87
C ILE A 213 -10.20 -5.05 10.94
N ARG A 214 -9.91 -6.35 11.08
CA ARG A 214 -10.63 -7.41 10.36
C ARG A 214 -11.00 -8.52 11.32
N LYS A 215 -12.09 -9.22 11.04
CA LYS A 215 -12.52 -10.38 11.80
C LYS A 215 -12.46 -11.62 10.91
N ARG A 216 -11.85 -12.68 11.44
CA ARG A 216 -11.90 -14.02 10.86
C ARG A 216 -12.33 -14.98 11.95
N ASP A 217 -13.47 -15.63 11.73
CA ASP A 217 -14.13 -16.46 12.73
C ASP A 217 -14.38 -15.68 14.04
N ASN A 218 -13.77 -16.10 15.15
CA ASN A 218 -13.88 -15.43 16.45
C ASN A 218 -12.68 -14.53 16.79
N THR A 219 -11.75 -14.36 15.85
CA THR A 219 -10.51 -13.61 16.08
C THR A 219 -10.53 -12.28 15.34
N TYR A 220 -10.21 -11.21 16.06
CA TYR A 220 -9.97 -9.88 15.55
C TYR A 220 -8.49 -9.71 15.23
N TYR A 221 -8.19 -9.27 14.01
CA TYR A 221 -6.88 -8.94 13.50
C TYR A 221 -6.79 -7.42 13.41
N PHE A 222 -6.05 -6.82 14.33
CA PHE A 222 -5.74 -5.40 14.33
C PHE A 222 -4.45 -5.18 13.54
N ILE A 223 -4.57 -4.57 12.36
CA ILE A 223 -3.47 -4.22 11.47
C ILE A 223 -3.05 -2.78 11.79
N TYR A 224 -1.75 -2.49 11.74
CA TYR A 224 -1.26 -1.13 11.95
C TYR A 224 0.13 -0.90 11.35
N SER A 225 0.47 0.37 11.11
CA SER A 225 1.82 0.79 10.74
C SER A 225 2.65 1.00 12.00
N SER A 226 3.83 0.39 12.06
CA SER A 226 4.66 0.43 13.26
C SER A 226 5.58 1.66 13.31
N ILE A 227 6.25 1.88 14.44
CA ILE A 227 7.20 2.99 14.64
C ILE A 227 8.41 2.99 13.70
N VAL A 228 8.67 1.88 13.00
CA VAL A 228 9.68 1.85 11.92
C VAL A 228 9.13 2.29 10.56
N MET A 229 7.83 2.61 10.49
CA MET A 229 7.10 3.25 9.40
C MET A 229 6.90 2.38 8.14
N HIS A 230 7.88 1.58 7.75
CA HIS A 230 7.91 0.88 6.46
C HIS A 230 7.16 -0.45 6.44
N GLU A 231 6.45 -0.81 7.51
CA GLU A 231 5.84 -2.12 7.66
C GLU A 231 4.42 -2.03 8.20
N LEU A 232 3.59 -2.99 7.80
CA LEU A 232 2.32 -3.27 8.44
C LEU A 232 2.50 -4.48 9.35
N CYS A 233 2.12 -4.30 10.60
CA CYS A 233 2.10 -5.31 11.64
C CYS A 233 0.67 -5.76 11.92
N TYR A 234 0.53 -6.86 12.66
CA TYR A 234 -0.76 -7.25 13.23
C TYR A 234 -0.67 -7.62 14.69
N ALA A 235 -1.80 -7.47 15.39
CA ALA A 235 -2.05 -8.03 16.69
C ALA A 235 -3.41 -8.72 16.69
N VAL A 236 -3.58 -9.75 17.53
CA VAL A 236 -4.81 -10.56 17.58
C VAL A 236 -5.49 -10.49 18.93
N SER A 237 -6.83 -10.54 18.93
CA SER A 237 -7.65 -10.64 20.14
C SER A 237 -8.94 -11.41 19.85
N ASP A 238 -9.56 -11.99 20.87
CA ASP A 238 -10.93 -12.51 20.86
C ASP A 238 -11.98 -11.42 21.20
N HIS A 239 -11.52 -10.21 21.51
CA HIS A 239 -12.34 -9.05 21.80
C HIS A 239 -11.98 -7.88 20.89
N PRO A 240 -12.95 -7.17 20.31
CA PRO A 240 -12.65 -6.04 19.43
C PRO A 240 -11.97 -4.90 20.19
N THR A 241 -12.22 -4.77 21.49
CA THR A 241 -11.87 -3.56 22.22
C THR A 241 -10.65 -3.68 23.13
N GLY A 242 -9.88 -4.77 23.10
CA GLY A 242 -8.71 -4.92 23.96
C GLY A 242 -8.17 -6.34 23.99
N GLY A 243 -7.09 -6.57 24.75
CA GLY A 243 -6.46 -7.88 24.85
C GLY A 243 -5.58 -8.25 23.64
N PHE A 244 -5.26 -7.30 22.77
CA PHE A 244 -4.45 -7.54 21.59
C PHE A 244 -3.03 -7.98 21.93
N VAL A 245 -2.61 -9.07 21.29
CA VAL A 245 -1.26 -9.64 21.39
C VAL A 245 -0.58 -9.50 20.03
N TYR A 246 0.61 -8.89 20.01
CA TYR A 246 1.41 -8.73 18.79
C TYR A 246 1.66 -10.07 18.10
N GLY A 247 1.42 -10.12 16.79
CA GLY A 247 1.52 -11.32 15.96
C GLY A 247 2.68 -11.32 14.96
N GLY A 248 3.27 -10.16 14.67
CA GLY A 248 4.38 -10.03 13.72
C GLY A 248 4.14 -9.01 12.61
N VAL A 249 5.10 -8.95 11.68
CA VAL A 249 5.04 -8.15 10.46
C VAL A 249 4.25 -8.92 9.39
N ILE A 250 3.26 -8.28 8.77
CA ILE A 250 2.51 -8.82 7.63
C ILE A 250 3.25 -8.51 6.32
N VAL A 251 3.70 -7.27 6.13
CA VAL A 251 4.40 -6.84 4.91
C VAL A 251 5.28 -5.63 5.18
N SER A 252 6.46 -5.58 4.55
CA SER A 252 7.35 -4.42 4.57
C SER A 252 7.50 -3.86 3.16
N ASN A 253 7.20 -2.58 2.95
CA ASN A 253 7.35 -1.94 1.64
C ASN A 253 8.83 -1.65 1.26
N CYS A 254 9.77 -2.06 2.12
CA CYS A 254 11.21 -2.16 1.85
C CYS A 254 11.69 -3.60 1.61
N ASP A 255 10.77 -4.58 1.66
CA ASP A 255 11.01 -6.02 1.57
C ASP A 255 11.96 -6.57 2.66
N LEU A 256 11.95 -5.97 3.85
CA LEU A 256 12.79 -6.40 4.98
C LEU A 256 12.20 -7.61 5.72
N HIS A 257 13.01 -8.25 6.56
CA HIS A 257 12.63 -9.35 7.47
C HIS A 257 12.36 -10.71 6.83
N ILE A 258 12.45 -10.82 5.51
CA ILE A 258 12.36 -12.10 4.78
C ILE A 258 13.75 -12.57 4.30
N ASP A 259 14.06 -13.84 4.54
CA ASP A 259 15.29 -14.50 4.10
C ASP A 259 15.08 -15.59 3.03
N SER A 260 13.87 -15.67 2.46
CA SER A 260 13.47 -16.68 1.47
C SER A 260 14.32 -16.64 0.19
N TYR A 261 14.83 -15.47 -0.21
CA TYR A 261 15.60 -15.30 -1.44
C TYR A 261 16.80 -14.34 -1.34
N LYS A 262 16.91 -13.56 -0.25
CA LYS A 262 17.97 -12.57 0.02
C LYS A 262 18.26 -12.50 1.52
N PRO A 263 19.32 -11.83 2.00
CA PRO A 263 19.48 -11.58 3.44
C PRO A 263 18.29 -10.78 4.02
N ALA A 264 17.82 -11.17 5.22
CA ALA A 264 16.66 -10.54 5.87
C ALA A 264 16.84 -9.04 6.16
N ASP A 265 18.07 -8.61 6.42
CA ASP A 265 18.43 -7.23 6.75
C ASP A 265 18.77 -6.38 5.51
N MET A 266 18.75 -6.97 4.32
CA MET A 266 18.96 -6.24 3.06
C MET A 266 17.64 -5.63 2.57
N PRO A 267 17.47 -4.30 2.54
CA PRO A 267 16.33 -3.69 1.87
C PRO A 267 16.44 -3.92 0.36
N ALA A 268 15.33 -4.34 -0.25
CA ALA A 268 15.25 -4.56 -1.70
C ALA A 268 14.29 -3.60 -2.40
N ALA A 269 13.71 -2.64 -1.68
CA ALA A 269 12.92 -1.54 -2.22
C ALA A 269 13.12 -0.29 -1.35
N TYR A 270 12.88 0.88 -1.94
CA TYR A 270 12.89 2.17 -1.22
C TYR A 270 11.48 2.49 -0.74
N GLY A 271 11.24 2.33 0.56
CA GLY A 271 9.97 2.60 1.21
C GLY A 271 9.96 3.90 2.03
N ALA A 272 8.89 4.06 2.79
CA ALA A 272 8.64 5.19 3.69
C ALA A 272 7.48 4.79 4.63
N ASN A 273 6.47 5.62 4.89
CA ASN A 273 5.30 5.18 5.65
C ASN A 273 4.61 3.99 4.97
N ASN A 274 3.82 3.23 5.71
CA ASN A 274 3.04 2.14 5.16
C ASN A 274 1.64 2.20 5.75
N HIS A 275 0.64 1.85 4.95
CA HIS A 275 -0.76 1.91 5.32
C HIS A 275 -1.52 0.90 4.47
N GLY A 276 -2.49 0.22 5.06
CA GLY A 276 -3.43 -0.62 4.37
C GLY A 276 -3.99 -1.69 5.28
N SER A 277 -4.75 -2.62 4.70
CA SER A 277 -5.45 -3.65 5.47
C SER A 277 -5.59 -4.95 4.69
N MET A 278 -6.10 -5.98 5.36
CA MET A 278 -6.33 -7.29 4.76
C MET A 278 -7.79 -7.51 4.41
N VAL A 279 -8.06 -8.36 3.42
CA VAL A 279 -9.43 -8.79 3.11
C VAL A 279 -9.44 -10.20 2.55
N GLN A 280 -10.53 -10.91 2.78
CA GLN A 280 -10.79 -12.18 2.14
C GLN A 280 -11.45 -11.95 0.78
N ILE A 281 -10.86 -12.51 -0.28
CA ILE A 281 -11.43 -12.52 -1.62
C ILE A 281 -11.54 -13.97 -2.08
N GLY A 282 -12.78 -14.45 -2.18
CA GLY A 282 -13.02 -15.89 -2.38
C GLY A 282 -12.53 -16.69 -1.17
N GLU A 283 -11.67 -17.67 -1.41
CA GLU A 283 -11.10 -18.51 -0.35
C GLU A 283 -9.78 -17.94 0.21
N ASP A 284 -9.16 -17.00 -0.50
CA ASP A 284 -7.84 -16.48 -0.20
C ASP A 284 -7.90 -15.16 0.57
N TRP A 285 -6.92 -14.94 1.43
CA TRP A 285 -6.70 -13.66 2.10
C TRP A 285 -5.59 -12.88 1.40
N TYR A 286 -5.73 -11.56 1.36
CA TYR A 286 -4.75 -10.66 0.77
C TYR A 286 -4.46 -9.51 1.72
N ILE A 287 -3.21 -9.04 1.75
CA ILE A 287 -2.82 -7.77 2.37
C ILE A 287 -2.75 -6.72 1.27
N PHE A 288 -3.35 -5.56 1.50
CA PHE A 288 -3.21 -4.35 0.69
C PHE A 288 -2.30 -3.37 1.43
N TYR A 289 -1.42 -2.72 0.71
CA TYR A 289 -0.42 -1.79 1.24
C TYR A 289 -0.01 -0.80 0.14
N HIS A 290 0.93 0.11 0.40
CA HIS A 290 1.47 0.97 -0.65
C HIS A 290 2.99 0.95 -0.76
N ARG A 291 3.46 1.29 -1.96
CA ARG A 291 4.87 1.58 -2.26
C ARG A 291 5.06 3.05 -2.62
N HIS A 292 6.30 3.50 -2.61
CA HIS A 292 6.65 4.86 -2.99
C HIS A 292 7.18 4.94 -4.42
N THR A 293 6.79 5.99 -5.13
CA THR A 293 7.29 6.32 -6.46
C THR A 293 7.95 7.69 -6.44
N ASN A 294 8.65 8.02 -7.52
CA ASN A 294 9.33 9.29 -7.74
C ASN A 294 10.32 9.68 -6.62
N ASN A 295 10.75 8.71 -5.80
CA ASN A 295 11.67 8.89 -4.67
C ASN A 295 11.20 9.99 -3.69
N THR A 296 9.90 10.08 -3.46
CA THR A 296 9.24 11.00 -2.53
C THR A 296 8.27 10.24 -1.63
N TRP A 297 7.90 10.84 -0.50
CA TRP A 297 6.87 10.34 0.41
C TRP A 297 5.45 10.53 -0.16
N TYR A 298 5.27 11.45 -1.10
CA TYR A 298 3.95 11.99 -1.48
C TYR A 298 3.41 11.47 -2.83
N SER A 299 3.93 10.36 -3.32
CA SER A 299 3.48 9.74 -4.57
C SER A 299 3.46 8.23 -4.40
N ARG A 300 2.38 7.75 -3.79
CA ARG A 300 2.26 6.37 -3.31
C ARG A 300 1.25 5.58 -4.16
N GLN A 301 1.58 4.31 -4.42
CA GLN A 301 0.75 3.43 -5.24
C GLN A 301 0.35 2.18 -4.46
N GLY A 302 -0.91 1.79 -4.58
CA GLY A 302 -1.45 0.58 -3.98
C GLY A 302 -0.85 -0.70 -4.58
N CYS A 303 -0.43 -1.59 -3.69
CA CYS A 303 0.02 -2.94 -3.97
C CYS A 303 -0.76 -3.93 -3.08
N ALA A 304 -0.77 -5.20 -3.46
CA ALA A 304 -1.36 -6.23 -2.62
C ALA A 304 -0.61 -7.56 -2.76
N GLU A 305 -0.63 -8.41 -1.75
CA GLU A 305 -0.03 -9.75 -1.78
C GLU A 305 -0.98 -10.78 -1.18
N LYS A 306 -0.92 -12.02 -1.68
CA LYS A 306 -1.64 -13.14 -1.07
C LYS A 306 -1.01 -13.46 0.29
N LEU A 307 -1.85 -13.73 1.28
CA LEU A 307 -1.45 -14.11 2.63
C LEU A 307 -1.56 -15.62 2.83
N THR A 308 -0.59 -16.16 3.58
CA THR A 308 -0.71 -17.47 4.21
C THR A 308 -1.06 -17.26 5.68
N ILE A 309 -2.27 -17.64 6.07
CA ILE A 309 -2.70 -17.65 7.48
C ILE A 309 -2.66 -19.09 7.97
N ARG A 310 -1.86 -19.35 8.99
CA ARG A 310 -1.69 -20.67 9.59
C ARG A 310 -2.93 -21.10 10.39
N GLU A 311 -2.99 -22.38 10.73
CA GLU A 311 -4.09 -22.94 11.52
C GLU A 311 -4.25 -22.28 12.90
N ASP A 312 -3.14 -21.84 13.51
CA ASP A 312 -3.15 -21.11 14.78
C ASP A 312 -3.54 -19.62 14.65
N GLY A 313 -3.84 -19.17 13.42
CA GLY A 313 -4.21 -17.80 13.10
C GLY A 313 -3.02 -16.88 12.86
N SER A 314 -1.77 -17.32 13.03
CA SER A 314 -0.60 -16.50 12.71
C SER A 314 -0.46 -16.29 11.20
N ILE A 315 0.01 -15.11 10.80
CA ILE A 315 0.21 -14.71 9.41
C ILE A 315 1.69 -14.86 9.06
N GLU A 316 1.99 -15.53 7.96
CA GLU A 316 3.33 -15.50 7.37
C GLU A 316 3.55 -14.16 6.68
N GLN A 317 4.71 -13.54 6.92
CA GLN A 317 5.02 -12.28 6.29
C GLN A 317 5.04 -12.45 4.76
N ALA A 318 4.28 -11.59 4.07
CA ALA A 318 4.22 -11.55 2.62
C ALA A 318 5.52 -10.97 2.04
N GLU A 319 6.01 -11.64 1.01
CA GLU A 319 7.02 -11.12 0.10
C GLU A 319 6.37 -10.14 -0.89
N ILE A 320 7.04 -9.03 -1.20
CA ILE A 320 6.53 -8.13 -2.25
C ILE A 320 6.90 -8.67 -3.64
N THR A 321 5.90 -8.72 -4.52
CA THR A 321 5.99 -9.32 -5.85
C THR A 321 5.39 -8.39 -6.91
N SER A 322 5.73 -8.64 -8.18
CA SER A 322 5.06 -8.04 -9.34
C SER A 322 3.71 -8.71 -9.64
N CYS A 323 3.42 -9.87 -9.02
CA CYS A 323 2.22 -10.65 -9.27
C CYS A 323 1.00 -10.08 -8.56
N GLY A 324 1.18 -9.65 -7.30
CA GLY A 324 0.12 -9.23 -6.41
C GLY A 324 -1.12 -10.13 -6.45
N LEU A 325 -2.23 -9.59 -6.95
CA LEU A 325 -3.54 -10.27 -6.99
C LEU A 325 -3.67 -11.34 -8.10
N ASN A 326 -2.61 -11.68 -8.83
CA ASN A 326 -2.68 -12.58 -9.99
C ASN A 326 -3.00 -14.04 -9.64
N GLY A 327 -2.77 -14.46 -8.37
CA GLY A 327 -3.02 -15.83 -7.89
C GLY A 327 -1.91 -16.83 -8.25
N GLY A 328 -0.79 -16.36 -8.79
CA GLY A 328 0.35 -17.17 -9.20
C GLY A 328 1.35 -16.36 -10.03
N PRO A 329 2.43 -16.98 -10.53
CA PRO A 329 3.42 -16.30 -11.35
C PRO A 329 2.78 -15.72 -12.61
N LEU A 330 3.31 -14.58 -13.06
CA LEU A 330 2.97 -13.98 -14.34
C LEU A 330 3.39 -14.93 -15.48
N LYS A 331 2.76 -14.82 -16.65
CA LYS A 331 3.24 -15.54 -17.83
C LYS A 331 4.67 -15.09 -18.17
N GLY A 332 5.62 -16.01 -18.34
CA GLY A 332 7.00 -15.66 -18.70
C GLY A 332 7.19 -15.35 -20.19
N LYS A 333 6.26 -14.63 -20.83
CA LYS A 333 6.31 -14.31 -22.26
C LYS A 333 5.56 -13.01 -22.58
N GLY A 334 6.14 -12.21 -23.47
CA GLY A 334 5.59 -10.92 -23.91
C GLY A 334 6.26 -9.74 -23.21
N GLU A 335 5.78 -8.53 -23.53
CA GLU A 335 6.31 -7.27 -22.98
C GLU A 335 5.66 -6.92 -21.64
N TYR A 336 6.48 -6.63 -20.65
CA TYR A 336 6.10 -6.21 -19.30
C TYR A 336 6.63 -4.80 -19.01
N PRO A 337 5.78 -3.89 -18.51
CA PRO A 337 6.23 -2.57 -18.08
C PRO A 337 7.21 -2.61 -16.91
N ALA A 338 8.20 -1.73 -16.95
CA ALA A 338 9.23 -1.65 -15.92
C ALA A 338 8.70 -1.13 -14.57
N TYR A 339 7.59 -0.37 -14.56
CA TYR A 339 6.97 0.07 -13.31
C TYR A 339 6.46 -1.09 -12.44
N LEU A 340 6.41 -2.31 -12.96
CA LEU A 340 6.06 -3.52 -12.22
C LEU A 340 7.17 -4.02 -11.29
N ALA A 341 8.34 -3.39 -11.28
CA ALA A 341 9.43 -3.79 -10.39
C ALA A 341 8.96 -3.76 -8.93
N CYS A 342 9.06 -4.92 -8.28
CA CYS A 342 8.79 -5.08 -6.86
C CYS A 342 10.08 -4.91 -6.04
N ASN A 343 11.26 -5.08 -6.66
CA ASN A 343 12.53 -4.71 -6.05
C ASN A 343 13.21 -3.58 -6.83
N LEU A 344 13.74 -2.59 -6.11
CA LEU A 344 14.56 -1.49 -6.60
C LEU A 344 15.65 -1.18 -5.58
N PHE A 345 16.91 -1.40 -5.94
CA PHE A 345 18.04 -1.19 -5.04
C PHE A 345 19.35 -0.89 -5.80
N THR A 346 20.39 -0.53 -5.06
CA THR A 346 21.78 -0.42 -5.53
C THR A 346 22.68 -1.24 -4.60
N ASP A 347 23.98 -1.30 -4.88
CA ASP A 347 24.96 -1.94 -4.00
C ASP A 347 25.14 -1.18 -2.66
N VAL A 348 24.52 0.01 -2.51
CA VAL A 348 24.45 0.79 -1.27
C VAL A 348 23.04 0.69 -0.69
N PRO A 349 22.82 -0.10 0.37
CA PRO A 349 21.51 -0.28 0.96
C PRO A 349 20.88 1.04 1.45
N SER A 350 19.60 1.22 1.17
CA SER A 350 18.79 2.27 1.77
C SER A 350 17.36 1.78 1.94
N VAL A 351 16.80 2.03 3.12
CA VAL A 351 15.40 1.74 3.44
C VAL A 351 14.50 2.84 2.88
N TYR A 352 14.85 4.09 3.16
CA TYR A 352 13.98 5.23 2.88
C TYR A 352 14.24 5.88 1.51
N VAL A 353 13.17 6.38 0.90
CA VAL A 353 13.19 7.34 -0.21
C VAL A 353 13.90 8.65 0.16
N GLY A 354 14.14 9.51 -0.83
CA GLY A 354 14.81 10.80 -0.68
C GLY A 354 16.34 10.74 -0.79
N LYS A 355 16.89 9.61 -1.24
CA LYS A 355 18.32 9.49 -1.54
C LYS A 355 18.65 10.02 -2.93
N SER A 356 19.84 10.57 -3.10
CA SER A 356 20.38 10.86 -4.42
C SER A 356 20.80 9.56 -5.11
N ASN A 357 20.79 9.54 -6.44
CA ASN A 357 21.39 8.47 -7.26
C ASN A 357 20.79 7.06 -7.10
N VAL A 358 19.52 6.97 -6.67
CA VAL A 358 18.77 5.69 -6.60
C VAL A 358 17.75 5.56 -7.75
N PRO A 359 17.50 4.34 -8.27
CA PRO A 359 16.45 4.13 -9.26
C PRO A 359 15.07 4.40 -8.65
N ARG A 360 14.14 4.87 -9.47
CA ARG A 360 12.78 5.25 -9.02
C ARG A 360 11.76 5.06 -10.11
N VAL A 361 10.57 4.61 -9.75
CA VAL A 361 9.41 4.59 -10.66
C VAL A 361 8.98 6.04 -10.92
N MET A 362 8.79 6.41 -12.17
CA MET A 362 8.35 7.73 -12.64
C MET A 362 7.28 7.55 -13.71
N GLN A 363 6.61 8.63 -14.09
CA GLN A 363 5.79 8.71 -15.29
C GLN A 363 6.16 9.93 -16.12
N ASP A 364 5.84 9.85 -17.41
CA ASP A 364 5.76 11.03 -18.28
C ASP A 364 4.39 11.70 -18.07
N GLY A 365 4.31 13.01 -18.30
CA GLY A 365 3.06 13.75 -18.14
C GLY A 365 2.76 14.16 -16.69
N ARG A 366 1.49 14.45 -16.43
CA ARG A 366 0.94 14.92 -15.15
C ARG A 366 -0.27 14.08 -14.74
N ASP A 367 -0.85 14.35 -13.58
CA ASP A 367 -2.09 13.71 -13.17
C ASP A 367 -3.20 13.88 -14.22
N GLY A 368 -3.88 12.78 -14.51
CA GLY A 368 -4.90 12.67 -15.56
C GLY A 368 -4.39 12.22 -16.93
N ASP A 369 -3.07 12.15 -17.14
CA ASP A 369 -2.51 11.53 -18.34
C ASP A 369 -2.43 9.99 -18.16
N GLU A 370 -2.89 9.22 -19.14
CA GLU A 370 -2.88 7.74 -19.10
C GLU A 370 -1.58 7.17 -19.70
N GLU A 371 -0.44 7.65 -19.22
CA GLU A 371 0.88 7.23 -19.71
C GLU A 371 1.50 6.16 -18.80
N PRO A 372 2.06 5.08 -19.35
CA PRO A 372 2.67 4.02 -18.55
C PRO A 372 3.91 4.54 -17.81
N GLY A 373 4.05 4.13 -16.55
CA GLY A 373 5.22 4.43 -15.76
C GLY A 373 6.49 3.75 -16.31
N TYR A 374 7.64 4.24 -15.87
CA TYR A 374 8.96 3.69 -16.20
C TYR A 374 9.88 3.80 -14.98
N ILE A 375 11.03 3.13 -15.01
CA ILE A 375 12.05 3.32 -13.97
C ILE A 375 13.10 4.28 -14.50
N ALA A 376 13.31 5.38 -13.79
CA ALA A 376 14.36 6.34 -14.07
C ALA A 376 15.61 6.05 -13.23
N ASN A 377 16.72 6.68 -13.62
CA ASN A 377 17.91 6.82 -12.80
C ASN A 377 18.62 5.48 -12.50
N PHE A 378 18.80 4.65 -13.52
CA PHE A 378 19.67 3.48 -13.43
C PHE A 378 21.14 3.92 -13.38
N THR A 379 21.65 4.22 -12.19
CA THR A 379 23.08 4.47 -11.95
C THR A 379 23.86 3.16 -11.92
N GLU A 380 25.20 3.23 -11.91
CA GLU A 380 26.04 2.04 -11.77
C GLU A 380 25.62 1.24 -10.53
N SER A 381 25.23 -0.03 -10.71
CA SER A 381 24.62 -0.96 -9.72
C SER A 381 23.11 -0.90 -9.51
N ALA A 382 22.40 0.08 -10.06
CA ALA A 382 20.95 0.12 -9.97
C ALA A 382 20.34 -1.16 -10.54
N THR A 383 19.51 -1.81 -9.72
CA THR A 383 18.91 -3.11 -10.03
C THR A 383 17.40 -3.02 -9.85
N ALA A 384 16.67 -3.50 -10.86
CA ALA A 384 15.24 -3.71 -10.80
C ALA A 384 14.93 -5.21 -10.82
N GLY A 385 14.12 -5.67 -9.87
CA GLY A 385 13.67 -7.05 -9.75
C GLY A 385 12.17 -7.18 -10.00
N PHE A 386 11.79 -8.22 -10.74
CA PHE A 386 10.43 -8.55 -11.13
C PHE A 386 10.14 -9.99 -10.73
N LYS A 387 9.11 -10.21 -9.90
CA LYS A 387 8.83 -11.51 -9.27
C LYS A 387 7.35 -11.87 -9.41
N TYR A 388 6.95 -13.01 -9.94
CA TYR A 388 7.69 -14.06 -10.64
C TYR A 388 7.03 -14.33 -11.99
N PHE A 389 7.74 -15.03 -12.86
CA PHE A 389 7.32 -15.42 -14.20
C PHE A 389 7.39 -16.92 -14.34
N LEU A 390 6.36 -17.55 -14.90
CA LEU A 390 6.40 -18.93 -15.37
C LEU A 390 7.05 -18.93 -16.77
N CYS A 391 8.37 -19.11 -16.81
CA CYS A 391 9.17 -19.13 -18.01
C CYS A 391 9.19 -20.53 -18.64
N GLU A 392 9.01 -20.59 -19.95
CA GLU A 392 9.11 -21.80 -20.76
C GLU A 392 9.77 -21.43 -22.09
N ASP A 393 10.92 -22.04 -22.38
CA ASP A 393 11.61 -21.92 -23.68
C ASP A 393 11.97 -20.47 -24.05
N ILE A 394 12.52 -19.70 -23.09
CA ILE A 394 12.87 -18.28 -23.28
C ILE A 394 14.32 -18.14 -23.78
N HIS A 395 14.44 -17.68 -25.02
CA HIS A 395 15.72 -17.59 -25.75
C HIS A 395 16.16 -16.17 -26.05
N GLU A 396 15.26 -15.21 -25.91
CA GLU A 396 15.53 -13.82 -26.21
C GLU A 396 14.90 -12.91 -25.15
N ILE A 397 15.64 -11.86 -24.80
CA ILE A 397 15.14 -10.78 -23.96
C ILE A 397 15.41 -9.45 -24.66
N SER A 398 14.42 -8.57 -24.58
CA SER A 398 14.56 -7.20 -25.06
C SER A 398 14.22 -6.18 -23.98
N ILE A 399 14.80 -4.99 -24.07
CA ILE A 399 14.52 -3.84 -23.17
C ILE A 399 14.31 -2.57 -23.98
N TRP A 400 13.48 -1.66 -23.45
CA TRP A 400 13.27 -0.32 -24.02
C TRP A 400 13.89 0.73 -23.12
N VAL A 401 14.93 1.38 -23.62
CA VAL A 401 15.78 2.28 -22.83
C VAL A 401 15.85 3.65 -23.49
N ARG A 402 15.92 4.70 -22.67
CA ARG A 402 16.23 6.07 -23.09
C ARG A 402 17.11 6.81 -22.09
N GLY A 403 17.63 7.96 -22.48
CA GLY A 403 18.37 8.89 -21.64
C GLY A 403 19.89 8.75 -21.77
N TYR A 404 20.58 9.56 -20.98
CA TYR A 404 22.05 9.61 -20.97
C TYR A 404 22.62 8.39 -20.24
N GLY A 405 23.18 7.44 -20.97
CA GLY A 405 23.98 6.35 -20.40
C GLY A 405 24.64 5.50 -21.48
N ASN A 406 25.87 5.05 -21.22
CA ASN A 406 26.59 4.10 -22.05
C ASN A 406 27.08 2.94 -21.16
N GLY A 407 26.71 1.72 -21.55
CA GLY A 407 26.97 0.56 -20.72
C GLY A 407 26.18 -0.65 -21.19
N PHE A 408 25.73 -1.46 -20.25
CA PHE A 408 24.83 -2.57 -20.52
C PHE A 408 23.93 -2.89 -19.31
N PHE A 409 22.80 -3.52 -19.59
CA PHE A 409 21.99 -4.18 -18.57
C PHE A 409 22.38 -5.66 -18.48
N GLU A 410 22.65 -6.12 -17.28
CA GLU A 410 22.81 -7.54 -16.95
C GLU A 410 21.44 -8.16 -16.65
N VAL A 411 21.20 -9.36 -17.17
CA VAL A 411 19.98 -10.14 -16.89
C VAL A 411 20.33 -11.30 -15.96
N LYS A 412 19.59 -11.46 -14.87
CA LYS A 412 19.78 -12.52 -13.86
C LYS A 412 18.43 -13.07 -13.41
N THR A 413 18.42 -14.28 -12.86
CA THR A 413 17.22 -14.88 -12.24
C THR A 413 17.23 -14.88 -10.71
N SER A 414 18.30 -14.37 -10.11
CA SER A 414 18.36 -14.04 -8.68
C SER A 414 19.14 -12.75 -8.46
N TRP A 415 18.92 -12.09 -7.31
CA TRP A 415 19.48 -10.77 -7.03
C TRP A 415 21.01 -10.70 -7.09
N ASN A 416 21.70 -11.79 -6.74
CA ASN A 416 23.16 -11.95 -6.78
C ASN A 416 23.64 -13.10 -7.68
N GLY A 417 22.78 -13.56 -8.59
CA GLY A 417 23.05 -14.72 -9.42
C GLY A 417 24.00 -14.47 -10.59
N GLU A 418 24.19 -15.53 -11.38
CA GLU A 418 24.92 -15.48 -12.63
C GLU A 418 24.25 -14.54 -13.65
N VAL A 419 25.08 -13.83 -14.42
CA VAL A 419 24.64 -13.00 -15.54
C VAL A 419 24.36 -13.89 -16.75
N LEU A 420 23.09 -13.99 -17.13
CA LEU A 420 22.61 -14.82 -18.24
C LEU A 420 22.73 -14.12 -19.60
N ALA A 421 22.59 -12.78 -19.61
CA ALA A 421 22.73 -11.97 -20.80
C ALA A 421 23.21 -10.56 -20.46
N LYS A 422 23.79 -9.88 -21.45
CA LYS A 422 24.16 -8.47 -21.40
C LYS A 422 23.56 -7.76 -22.60
N LEU A 423 22.84 -6.67 -22.36
CA LEU A 423 22.24 -5.84 -23.41
C LEU A 423 23.02 -4.52 -23.46
N PRO A 424 23.95 -4.33 -24.43
CA PRO A 424 24.65 -3.07 -24.61
C PRO A 424 23.65 -1.96 -24.93
N VAL A 425 23.73 -0.86 -24.20
CA VAL A 425 22.91 0.33 -24.41
C VAL A 425 23.80 1.54 -24.61
N GLN A 426 23.30 2.50 -25.39
CA GLN A 426 23.97 3.76 -25.66
C GLN A 426 23.00 4.92 -25.41
N ASN A 427 23.56 6.11 -25.33
CA ASN A 427 22.77 7.32 -25.16
C ASN A 427 21.75 7.49 -26.30
N THR A 428 20.49 7.71 -25.94
CA THR A 428 19.40 7.93 -26.89
C THR A 428 18.32 8.83 -26.28
N ASN A 429 17.70 9.69 -27.09
CA ASN A 429 16.66 10.62 -26.64
C ASN A 429 15.24 10.05 -26.76
N VAL A 430 15.11 8.86 -27.36
CA VAL A 430 13.83 8.17 -27.60
C VAL A 430 13.89 6.79 -26.98
N TRP A 431 12.73 6.16 -26.78
CA TRP A 431 12.70 4.76 -26.37
C TRP A 431 13.23 3.86 -27.49
N GLU A 432 14.41 3.28 -27.28
CA GLU A 432 15.07 2.39 -28.23
C GLU A 432 15.07 0.95 -27.71
N LYS A 433 14.80 -0.01 -28.62
CA LYS A 433 14.76 -1.43 -28.30
C LYS A 433 16.17 -2.00 -28.39
N TYR A 434 16.61 -2.68 -27.35
CA TYR A 434 17.85 -3.45 -27.31
C TYR A 434 17.51 -4.92 -27.05
N THR A 435 18.13 -5.83 -27.78
CA THR A 435 17.83 -7.27 -27.74
C THR A 435 19.10 -8.07 -27.55
N ALA A 436 19.04 -9.14 -26.76
CA ALA A 436 20.12 -10.12 -26.65
C ALA A 436 19.56 -11.55 -26.54
N PRO A 437 20.30 -12.55 -27.05
CA PRO A 437 20.01 -13.94 -26.73
C PRO A 437 20.21 -14.17 -25.22
N VAL A 438 19.34 -14.97 -24.62
CA VAL A 438 19.39 -15.37 -23.21
C VAL A 438 18.97 -16.83 -23.10
N SER A 439 19.37 -17.51 -22.03
CA SER A 439 18.81 -18.83 -21.69
C SER A 439 18.29 -18.76 -20.27
N ILE A 440 16.99 -18.47 -20.14
CA ILE A 440 16.32 -18.42 -18.83
C ILE A 440 15.81 -19.82 -18.51
N PRO A 441 16.15 -20.40 -17.35
CA PRO A 441 15.70 -21.75 -17.03
C PRO A 441 14.16 -21.84 -16.96
N ASP A 442 13.61 -22.95 -17.45
CA ASP A 442 12.18 -23.24 -17.35
C ASP A 442 11.70 -23.26 -15.89
N GLY A 443 10.43 -22.91 -15.69
CA GLY A 443 9.78 -22.88 -14.38
C GLY A 443 9.57 -21.46 -13.85
N VAL A 444 9.38 -21.35 -12.54
CA VAL A 444 9.11 -20.06 -11.89
C VAL A 444 10.43 -19.31 -11.67
N GLN A 445 10.59 -18.18 -12.35
CA GLN A 445 11.79 -17.36 -12.33
C GLN A 445 11.49 -15.93 -11.88
N ALA A 446 12.39 -15.34 -11.10
CA ALA A 446 12.48 -13.89 -11.00
C ALA A 446 13.29 -13.37 -12.18
N ILE A 447 13.12 -12.10 -12.53
CA ILE A 447 13.96 -11.41 -13.50
C ILE A 447 14.58 -10.21 -12.81
N TYR A 448 15.91 -10.09 -12.86
CA TYR A 448 16.64 -8.95 -12.35
C TYR A 448 17.42 -8.29 -13.50
N LEU A 449 17.29 -6.97 -13.59
CA LEU A 449 18.00 -6.13 -14.55
C LEU A 449 18.92 -5.18 -13.78
N THR A 450 20.23 -5.38 -13.87
CA THR A 450 21.24 -4.53 -13.22
C THR A 450 21.98 -3.69 -14.26
N TYR A 451 22.05 -2.38 -14.08
CA TYR A 451 22.81 -1.51 -14.96
C TYR A 451 24.29 -1.43 -14.58
N ARG A 452 25.15 -1.54 -15.59
CA ARG A 452 26.60 -1.35 -15.49
C ARG A 452 27.04 -0.38 -16.59
N GLY A 453 27.45 0.82 -16.20
CA GLY A 453 27.82 1.88 -17.15
C GLY A 453 27.84 3.26 -16.52
N ASP A 454 28.09 4.27 -17.35
CA ASP A 454 28.00 5.67 -16.96
C ASP A 454 26.58 6.23 -17.13
N GLY A 455 26.34 7.43 -16.59
CA GLY A 455 25.05 8.10 -16.71
C GLY A 455 23.94 7.46 -15.87
N ALA A 456 22.71 7.67 -16.30
CA ALA A 456 21.49 7.34 -15.58
C ALA A 456 20.31 7.10 -16.55
N PRO A 457 20.37 6.08 -17.43
CA PRO A 457 19.29 5.79 -18.35
C PRO A 457 18.00 5.42 -17.61
N SER A 458 16.89 5.43 -18.36
CA SER A 458 15.57 5.00 -17.93
C SER A 458 15.16 3.73 -18.67
N LEU A 459 14.41 2.85 -18.01
CA LEU A 459 13.87 1.61 -18.54
C LEU A 459 12.34 1.69 -18.57
N ARG A 460 11.73 1.52 -19.74
CA ARG A 460 10.27 1.52 -19.91
C ARG A 460 9.65 0.14 -19.72
N SER A 461 10.27 -0.88 -20.31
CA SER A 461 9.73 -2.23 -20.37
C SER A 461 10.82 -3.23 -20.73
N PHE A 462 10.51 -4.51 -20.50
CA PHE A 462 11.27 -5.65 -21.03
C PHE A 462 10.34 -6.66 -21.69
N GLU A 463 10.84 -7.45 -22.63
CA GLU A 463 10.08 -8.50 -23.33
C GLU A 463 10.83 -9.83 -23.21
N LEU A 464 10.09 -10.89 -22.87
CA LEU A 464 10.58 -12.27 -22.85
C LEU A 464 10.00 -13.03 -24.05
N ALA A 465 10.85 -13.67 -24.86
CA ALA A 465 10.45 -14.30 -26.12
C ALA A 465 10.95 -15.74 -26.30
#